data_AF-A0A484XNS2-F1
#
_entry.id   AF-A0A484XNS2-F1
#
_cell.length_a   1.000
_cell.length_b   1.000
_cell.length_c   1.000
_cell.angle_alpha   90.00
_cell.angle_beta   90.00
_cell.angle_gamma   90.00
#
_symmetry.space_group_name_H-M   'P 1'
#
loop_
_entity.id
_entity.type
_entity.pdbx_description
1 polymer ?
#
loop_
_entity_poly.entity_id
_entity_poly.type
_entity_poly.pdbx_seq_one_letter_code
_entity_poly.pdbx_strand_id
1 'polypeptide(L)'
;MQETRVFSLRGAHLIAMFARTPVAKEFRRWVLDIMDREVGEAVTQPLISRISYDSRTLCYKRNGVTINELPLRDDELVITLESWVQLAQNNGWVVMRQEELIDKLVRGIERSLVKH
;
A
#
# COMPACT_ATOMS: atom_id res chain seq x y z
N MET A 1 25.31 13.29 0.97
CA MET A 1 25.41 11.96 1.60
C MET A 1 25.06 12.14 3.08
N GLN A 2 23.93 11.63 3.54
CA GLN A 2 23.52 11.78 4.95
C GLN A 2 24.15 10.66 5.79
N GLU A 3 25.09 11.01 6.66
CA GLU A 3 25.75 10.07 7.60
C GLU A 3 24.98 9.95 8.93
N THR A 4 23.66 9.72 8.87
CA THR A 4 22.88 9.58 10.11
C THR A 4 22.82 8.10 10.51
N ARG A 5 23.44 7.75 11.65
CA ARG A 5 23.33 6.40 12.25
C ARG A 5 22.17 6.37 13.24
N VAL A 6 21.20 5.50 13.00
CA VAL A 6 20.03 5.31 13.87
C VAL A 6 20.23 4.05 14.71
N PHE A 7 20.01 4.16 16.02
CA PHE A 7 20.08 3.04 16.96
C PHE A 7 18.77 2.94 17.73
N SER A 8 18.35 1.71 18.05
CA SER A 8 17.28 1.49 19.03
C SER A 8 17.76 1.87 20.44
N LEU A 9 16.85 2.16 21.37
CA LEU A 9 17.19 2.46 22.77
C LEU A 9 18.02 1.33 23.40
N ARG A 10 17.61 0.07 23.19
CA ARG A 10 18.37 -1.11 23.64
C ARG A 10 19.75 -1.18 22.98
N GLY A 11 19.86 -0.93 21.68
CA GLY A 11 21.14 -0.91 20.96
C GLY A 11 22.08 0.20 21.45
N ALA A 12 21.54 1.40 21.68
CA ALA A 12 22.29 2.52 22.24
C ALA A 12 22.77 2.22 23.68
N HIS A 13 21.93 1.59 24.50
CA HIS A 13 22.30 1.16 25.85
C HIS A 13 23.46 0.16 25.84
N LEU A 14 23.42 -0.83 24.94
CA LEU A 14 24.49 -1.82 24.78
C LEU A 14 25.82 -1.17 24.37
N ILE A 15 25.81 -0.25 23.40
CA ILE A 15 27.02 0.49 23.00
C ILE A 15 27.56 1.29 24.19
N ALA A 16 26.69 1.94 24.96
CA ALA A 16 27.09 2.73 26.12
C ALA A 16 27.67 1.88 27.28
N MET A 17 27.42 0.57 27.35
CA MET A 17 28.06 -0.30 28.35
C MET A 17 29.56 -0.42 28.16
N PHE A 18 30.05 -0.28 26.92
CA PHE A 18 31.47 -0.36 26.62
C PHE A 18 32.24 0.93 26.98
N ALA A 19 31.54 2.04 27.25
CA ALA A 19 32.15 3.31 27.62
C ALA A 19 32.23 3.52 29.15
N ARG A 20 33.43 3.80 29.66
CA ARG A 20 33.71 4.05 31.10
C ARG A 20 33.77 5.54 31.45
N THR A 21 32.96 6.38 30.79
CA THR A 21 32.89 7.82 31.08
C THR A 21 31.72 8.15 32.01
N PRO A 22 31.81 9.24 32.81
CA PRO A 22 30.68 9.72 33.61
C PRO A 22 29.42 9.99 32.74
N VAL A 23 29.62 10.57 31.56
CA VAL A 23 28.54 10.81 30.58
C VAL A 23 27.85 9.52 30.15
N ALA A 24 28.60 8.44 29.90
CA ALA A 24 28.01 7.15 29.55
C ALA A 24 27.22 6.53 30.70
N LYS A 25 27.60 6.80 31.96
CA LYS A 25 26.87 6.34 33.14
C LYS A 25 25.49 6.99 33.25
N GLU A 26 25.44 8.31 33.08
CA GLU A 26 24.18 9.05 33.09
C GLU A 26 23.30 8.67 31.90
N PHE A 27 23.91 8.51 30.72
CA PHE A 27 23.19 8.04 29.54
C PHE A 27 22.56 6.65 29.74
N ARG A 28 23.28 5.69 30.33
CA ARG A 28 22.72 4.36 30.63
C ARG A 28 21.51 4.43 31.56
N ARG A 29 21.53 5.31 32.57
CA ARG A 29 20.40 5.53 33.48
C ARG A 29 19.20 6.11 32.73
N TRP A 30 19.43 7.18 31.99
CA TRP A 30 18.39 7.87 31.22
C TRP A 30 17.68 6.94 30.21
N VAL A 31 18.43 6.07 29.51
CA VAL A 31 17.83 5.11 28.58
C VAL A 31 16.94 4.09 29.30
N LEU A 32 17.33 3.63 30.50
CA LEU A 32 16.50 2.72 31.32
C LEU A 32 15.21 3.42 31.74
N ASP A 33 15.30 4.67 32.20
CA ASP A 33 14.13 5.45 32.62
C ASP A 33 13.12 5.64 31.46
N ILE A 34 13.59 5.76 30.21
CA ILE A 34 12.71 5.79 29.04
C ILE A 34 12.10 4.42 28.77
N MET A 35 12.90 3.36 28.78
CA MET A 35 12.39 2.01 28.54
C MET A 35 11.31 1.62 29.56
N ASP A 36 11.48 2.00 30.83
CA ASP A 36 10.48 1.73 31.87
C ASP A 36 9.16 2.49 31.64
N ARG A 37 9.22 3.73 31.12
CA ARG A 37 8.03 4.50 30.73
C ARG A 37 7.28 3.87 29.57
N GLU A 38 8.01 3.46 28.53
CA GLU A 38 7.43 2.85 27.32
C GLU A 38 6.89 1.42 27.56
N VAL A 39 7.40 0.71 28.56
CA VAL A 39 6.92 -0.64 28.93
C VAL A 39 5.68 -0.56 29.84
N GLY A 40 5.54 0.50 30.64
CA GLY A 40 4.36 0.75 31.48
C GLY A 40 3.12 1.16 30.67
N GLU A 41 3.31 1.82 29.54
CA GLU A 41 2.28 1.96 28.52
C GLU A 41 2.27 0.67 27.67
N ALA A 42 1.51 -0.33 28.11
CA ALA A 42 1.16 -1.46 27.26
C ALA A 42 0.30 -0.96 26.09
N VAL A 43 0.95 -0.32 25.12
CA VAL A 43 0.36 -0.15 23.80
C VAL A 43 0.39 -1.53 23.18
N THR A 44 -0.74 -2.22 23.25
CA THR A 44 -1.07 -3.35 22.41
C THR A 44 -1.12 -2.87 20.95
N GLN A 45 0.02 -2.47 20.41
CA GLN A 45 0.20 -2.27 18.98
C GLN A 45 0.43 -3.68 18.42
N PRO A 46 -0.47 -4.18 17.54
CA PRO A 46 -0.21 -5.42 16.84
C PRO A 46 1.13 -5.27 16.09
N LEU A 47 1.90 -6.36 16.06
CA LEU A 47 3.18 -6.50 15.37
C LEU A 47 3.05 -6.09 13.89
N ILE A 48 3.18 -4.80 13.59
CA ILE A 48 3.37 -4.30 12.23
C ILE A 48 4.84 -3.89 12.11
N SER A 49 5.74 -4.87 12.10
CA SER A 49 7.16 -4.61 11.81
C SER A 49 7.62 -5.47 10.63
N ARG A 50 7.14 -5.07 9.45
CA ARG A 50 7.74 -5.16 8.09
C ARG A 50 6.63 -5.13 7.03
N ILE A 51 5.85 -4.05 6.98
CA ILE A 51 5.04 -3.80 5.79
C ILE A 51 5.88 -2.88 4.91
N SER A 52 6.44 -3.44 3.84
CA SER A 52 6.67 -2.62 2.65
C SER A 52 5.33 -1.97 2.32
N TYR A 53 5.23 -0.64 2.35
CA TYR A 53 4.00 0.08 2.02
C TYR A 53 3.55 -0.13 0.56
N ASP A 54 4.26 -0.96 -0.20
CA ASP A 54 3.92 -1.38 -1.57
C ASP A 54 2.98 -2.60 -1.62
N SER A 55 2.58 -3.15 -0.48
CA SER A 55 1.63 -4.27 -0.48
C SER A 55 0.22 -3.77 -0.84
N ARG A 56 -0.17 -3.89 -2.10
CA ARG A 56 -1.55 -3.68 -2.57
C ARG A 56 -2.36 -4.96 -2.32
N THR A 57 -3.53 -4.85 -1.70
CA THR A 57 -4.38 -6.02 -1.39
C THR A 57 -5.84 -5.75 -1.74
N LEU A 58 -6.52 -6.74 -2.32
CA LEU A 58 -7.95 -6.72 -2.59
C LEU A 58 -8.72 -7.39 -1.42
N CYS A 59 -9.61 -6.63 -0.78
CA CYS A 59 -10.49 -7.14 0.27
C CYS A 59 -11.90 -7.41 -0.26
N TYR A 60 -12.41 -8.62 -0.06
CA TYR A 60 -13.81 -8.95 -0.33
C TYR A 60 -14.62 -8.84 0.96
N LYS A 61 -15.62 -7.95 0.99
CA LYS A 61 -16.47 -7.71 2.15
C LYS A 61 -17.88 -8.26 1.96
N ARG A 62 -18.43 -8.91 2.99
CA ARG A 62 -19.83 -9.32 3.08
C ARG A 62 -20.40 -8.86 4.41
N ASN A 63 -21.51 -8.12 4.37
CA ASN A 63 -22.16 -7.53 5.56
C ASN A 63 -21.19 -6.68 6.41
N GLY A 64 -20.31 -5.92 5.76
CA GLY A 64 -19.32 -5.07 6.43
C GLY A 64 -18.08 -5.80 6.95
N VAL A 65 -18.07 -7.14 6.95
CA VAL A 65 -16.94 -7.96 7.40
C VAL A 65 -16.08 -8.38 6.20
N THR A 66 -14.77 -8.20 6.30
CA THR A 66 -13.82 -8.75 5.32
C THR A 66 -13.81 -10.27 5.45
N ILE A 67 -14.20 -10.96 4.39
CA ILE A 67 -14.27 -12.43 4.36
C ILE A 67 -13.16 -13.05 3.50
N ASN A 68 -12.42 -12.23 2.74
CA ASN A 68 -11.24 -12.68 2.00
C ASN A 68 -10.29 -11.52 1.71
N GLU A 69 -8.99 -11.80 1.69
CA GLU A 69 -7.92 -10.86 1.35
C GLU A 69 -6.97 -11.53 0.35
N LEU A 70 -6.77 -10.88 -0.80
CA LEU A 70 -5.90 -11.36 -1.88
C LEU A 70 -4.79 -10.33 -2.12
N PRO A 71 -3.51 -10.71 -2.08
CA PRO A 71 -2.43 -9.80 -2.46
C PRO A 71 -2.48 -9.53 -3.97
N LEU A 72 -2.32 -8.27 -4.35
CA LEU A 72 -2.20 -7.86 -5.74
C LEU A 72 -0.74 -7.84 -6.15
N ARG A 73 -0.45 -8.39 -7.31
CA ARG A 73 0.87 -8.30 -7.94
C ARG A 73 1.10 -6.91 -8.53
N ASP A 74 2.34 -6.60 -8.89
CA ASP A 74 2.72 -5.30 -9.46
C ASP A 74 2.01 -5.01 -10.80
N ASP A 75 1.71 -6.07 -11.56
CA ASP A 75 1.00 -6.04 -12.85
C ASP A 75 -0.53 -6.11 -12.73
N GLU A 76 -1.07 -6.20 -11.52
CA GLU A 76 -2.51 -6.27 -11.28
C GLU A 76 -3.08 -4.90 -10.88
N LEU A 77 -4.22 -4.54 -11.49
CA LEU A 77 -4.94 -3.29 -11.24
C LEU A 77 -6.38 -3.58 -10.84
N VAL A 78 -6.85 -2.94 -9.76
CA VAL A 78 -8.26 -2.96 -9.35
C VAL A 78 -8.87 -1.61 -9.69
N ILE A 79 -9.83 -1.61 -10.62
CA ILE A 79 -10.62 -0.43 -10.98
C ILE A 79 -12.09 -0.80 -11.13
N THR A 80 -12.96 0.19 -11.00
CA THR A 80 -14.38 0.00 -11.30
C THR A 80 -14.58 -0.20 -12.79
N LEU A 81 -15.69 -0.85 -13.17
CA LEU A 81 -16.05 -1.02 -14.57
C LEU A 81 -16.15 0.33 -15.30
N GLU A 82 -16.72 1.35 -14.67
CA GLU A 82 -16.84 2.70 -15.24
C GLU A 82 -15.46 3.33 -15.52
N SER A 83 -14.54 3.26 -14.56
CA SER A 83 -13.16 3.74 -14.75
C SER A 83 -12.45 2.98 -15.86
N TRP A 84 -12.69 1.67 -15.99
CA TRP A 84 -12.16 0.86 -17.09
C TRP A 84 -12.72 1.30 -18.45
N VAL A 85 -14.04 1.55 -18.53
CA VAL A 85 -14.69 2.04 -19.77
C VAL A 85 -14.09 3.38 -20.18
N GLN A 86 -13.92 4.31 -19.25
CA GLN A 86 -13.32 5.62 -19.52
C GLN A 86 -11.87 5.48 -20.00
N LEU A 87 -11.08 4.63 -19.34
CA LEU A 87 -9.69 4.36 -19.74
C LEU A 87 -9.62 3.80 -21.16
N ALA A 88 -10.47 2.82 -21.49
CA ALA A 88 -10.53 2.23 -22.82
C ALA A 88 -10.87 3.29 -23.89
N GLN A 89 -11.91 4.09 -23.65
CA GLN A 89 -12.33 5.16 -24.57
C GLN A 89 -11.24 6.23 -24.77
N ASN A 90 -10.55 6.65 -23.70
CA ASN A 90 -9.45 7.60 -23.78
C ASN A 90 -8.28 7.08 -24.61
N ASN A 91 -8.11 5.76 -24.69
CA ASN A 91 -7.10 5.10 -25.52
C ASN A 91 -7.62 4.74 -26.93
N GLY A 92 -8.78 5.28 -27.33
CA GLY A 92 -9.34 5.11 -28.67
C GLY A 92 -10.15 3.82 -28.87
N TRP A 93 -10.46 3.08 -27.80
CA TRP A 93 -11.25 1.85 -27.89
C TRP A 93 -12.73 2.16 -27.84
N VAL A 94 -13.51 1.50 -28.69
CA VAL A 94 -14.98 1.55 -28.64
C VAL A 94 -15.48 0.44 -27.74
N VAL A 95 -16.10 0.82 -26.62
CA VAL A 95 -16.73 -0.12 -25.69
C VAL A 95 -18.23 -0.15 -25.94
N MET A 96 -18.80 -1.34 -26.12
CA MET A 96 -20.24 -1.54 -26.29
C MET A 96 -20.67 -2.96 -25.89
N ARG A 97 -21.97 -3.15 -25.68
CA ARG A 97 -22.52 -4.49 -25.40
C ARG A 97 -22.40 -5.39 -26.62
N GLN A 98 -22.18 -6.68 -26.36
CA GLN A 98 -22.02 -7.69 -27.40
C GLN A 98 -23.26 -7.79 -28.29
N GLU A 99 -24.48 -7.69 -27.73
CA GLU A 99 -25.70 -7.75 -28.53
C GLU A 99 -25.86 -6.56 -29.51
N GLU A 100 -25.20 -5.43 -29.24
CA GLU A 100 -25.30 -4.23 -30.08
C GLU A 100 -24.24 -4.19 -31.19
N LEU A 101 -23.25 -5.08 -31.14
CA LEU A 101 -22.10 -5.08 -32.05
C LEU A 101 -22.53 -5.19 -33.52
N ILE A 102 -23.39 -6.16 -33.83
CA ILE A 102 -23.81 -6.44 -35.20
C ILE A 102 -24.61 -5.26 -35.78
N ASP A 103 -25.61 -4.76 -35.06
CA ASP A 103 -26.43 -3.62 -35.49
C ASP A 103 -25.57 -2.35 -35.73
N LYS A 104 -24.64 -2.05 -34.81
CA LYS A 104 -23.76 -0.87 -34.94
C LYS A 104 -22.80 -1.00 -36.12
N LEU A 105 -22.26 -2.19 -36.39
CA LEU A 105 -21.39 -2.43 -37.55
C LEU A 105 -22.15 -2.30 -38.87
N VAL A 106 -23.33 -2.92 -38.98
CA VAL A 106 -24.17 -2.87 -40.20
C VAL A 106 -24.55 -1.43 -40.51
N ARG A 107 -25.07 -0.68 -39.52
CA ARG A 107 -25.39 0.74 -39.70
C ARG A 107 -24.18 1.62 -39.97
N GLY A 108 -22.99 1.22 -39.52
CA GLY A 108 -21.73 1.91 -39.80
C GLY A 108 -21.32 1.76 -41.27
N ILE A 109 -21.43 0.54 -41.80
CA ILE A 109 -21.13 0.22 -43.20
C ILE A 109 -22.13 0.90 -44.14
N GLU A 110 -23.43 0.81 -43.86
CA GLU A 110 -24.48 1.45 -44.67
C GLU A 110 -24.26 2.97 -44.76
N ARG A 111 -23.91 3.62 -43.64
CA ARG A 111 -23.62 5.07 -43.62
C ARG A 111 -22.35 5.46 -44.36
N SER A 112 -21.39 4.54 -44.50
CA SER A 112 -20.17 4.78 -45.28
C SER A 112 -20.40 4.60 -46.79
N LEU A 113 -21.32 3.73 -47.18
CA LEU A 113 -21.66 3.46 -48.58
C LEU A 113 -22.54 4.55 -49.21
N VAL A 114 -23.35 5.24 -48.40
CA VAL A 114 -24.23 6.34 -48.86
C VAL A 114 -23.47 7.67 -49.06
N LYS A 115 -22.22 7.77 -48.59
CA LYS A 115 -21.38 8.99 -48.70
C LYS A 115 -20.48 9.03 -49.96
N HIS A 116 -20.64 8.10 -50.90
CA HIS A 116 -20.00 8.12 -52.21
C HIS A 116 -21.01 8.28 -53.33
#